data_AF-A0A9D7HSY8-F1
#
_entry.id   AF-A0A9D7HSY8-F1
#
_cell.length_a   1.000
_cell.length_b   1.000
_cell.length_c   1.000
_cell.angle_alpha   90.00
_cell.angle_beta   90.00
_cell.angle_gamma   90.00
#
_symmetry.space_group_name_H-M   'P 1'
#
loop_
_entity.id
_entity.type
_entity.pdbx_description
1 polymer ?
#
loop_
_entity_poly.entity_id
_entity_poly.type
_entity_poly.pdbx_seq_one_letter_code
_entity_poly.pdbx_strand_id
1 'polypeptide(L)'
;MAFRSAVPKKWQGASEVHGIEVIRTGSLQGHAWEQLSLPRSLGPDDVLLSPANTGPLCVKRQAVVIHDLATIHHPEWFNKWFAWWYRFLLPNLARRAARVITVSTDSAEDIERTLGTSENKVFVVPPFAQPTDMTYRDAIGEPYCFRSEVGTLERALIAW
;
A
#
# COMPACT_ATOMS: atom_id res chain seq x y z
N MET A 1 -12.78 -12.54 9.13
CA MET A 1 -12.00 -11.44 8.54
C MET A 1 -12.81 -10.87 7.39
N ALA A 2 -13.23 -9.61 7.44
CA ALA A 2 -14.02 -9.01 6.36
C ALA A 2 -13.15 -8.02 5.58
N PHE A 3 -12.68 -8.43 4.40
CA PHE A 3 -12.05 -7.52 3.46
C PHE A 3 -13.12 -6.79 2.67
N ARG A 4 -12.89 -5.50 2.45
CA ARG A 4 -13.71 -4.68 1.55
C ARG A 4 -12.79 -4.01 0.55
N SER A 5 -13.25 -3.76 -0.66
CA SER A 5 -12.51 -2.98 -1.64
C SER A 5 -13.17 -1.63 -1.82
N ALA A 6 -12.43 -0.56 -1.62
CA ALA A 6 -12.95 0.80 -1.80
C ALA A 6 -12.67 1.29 -3.21
N VAL A 7 -13.71 1.82 -3.87
CA VAL A 7 -13.61 2.40 -5.21
C VAL A 7 -14.36 3.73 -5.31
N PRO A 8 -14.03 4.61 -6.27
CA PRO A 8 -14.80 5.83 -6.53
C PRO A 8 -16.26 5.52 -6.83
N LYS A 9 -17.19 6.37 -6.36
CA LYS A 9 -18.63 6.19 -6.60
C LYS A 9 -19.04 6.08 -8.07
N LYS A 10 -18.26 6.65 -8.98
CA LYS A 10 -18.49 6.60 -10.43
C LYS A 10 -18.02 5.28 -11.07
N TRP A 11 -17.32 4.42 -10.34
CA TRP A 11 -16.84 3.14 -10.84
C TRP A 11 -17.99 2.17 -11.09
N GLN A 12 -18.03 1.58 -12.30
CA GLN A 12 -19.17 0.83 -12.83
C GLN A 12 -18.97 -0.70 -12.82
N GLY A 13 -17.90 -1.20 -12.20
CA GLY A 13 -17.65 -2.64 -12.14
C GLY A 13 -18.52 -3.36 -11.11
N ALA A 14 -18.20 -4.65 -10.90
CA ALA A 14 -18.95 -5.56 -10.04
C ALA A 14 -19.02 -5.09 -8.58
N SER A 15 -20.14 -5.33 -7.89
CA SER A 15 -20.29 -5.05 -6.46
C SER A 15 -19.46 -5.96 -5.55
N GLU A 16 -18.83 -7.00 -6.11
CA GLU A 16 -17.98 -7.94 -5.41
C GLU A 16 -16.88 -8.44 -6.36
N VAL A 17 -15.68 -8.63 -5.84
CA VAL A 17 -14.53 -9.17 -6.59
C VAL A 17 -13.90 -10.28 -5.74
N HIS A 18 -13.91 -11.52 -6.22
CA HIS A 18 -13.36 -12.69 -5.52
C HIS A 18 -13.86 -12.87 -4.07
N GLY A 19 -15.15 -12.63 -3.80
CA GLY A 19 -15.71 -12.72 -2.44
C GLY A 19 -15.47 -11.49 -1.57
N ILE A 20 -14.84 -10.44 -2.11
CA ILE A 20 -14.56 -9.17 -1.41
C ILE A 20 -15.62 -8.15 -1.83
N GLU A 21 -16.39 -7.67 -0.85
CA GLU A 21 -17.40 -6.63 -1.05
C GLU A 21 -16.75 -5.34 -1.58
N VAL A 22 -17.32 -4.74 -2.62
CA VAL A 22 -16.88 -3.46 -3.16
C VAL A 22 -17.73 -2.31 -2.61
N ILE A 23 -17.11 -1.45 -1.81
CA ILE A 23 -17.72 -0.21 -1.31
C ILE A 23 -17.42 0.97 -2.24
N ARG A 24 -18.49 1.63 -2.68
CA ARG A 24 -18.44 2.82 -3.54
C ARG A 24 -18.46 4.07 -2.68
N THR A 25 -17.40 4.87 -2.70
CA THR A 25 -17.25 6.04 -1.82
C THR A 25 -16.81 7.31 -2.57
N GLY A 26 -17.14 8.47 -2.00
CA GLY A 26 -16.71 9.78 -2.48
C GLY A 26 -17.40 10.29 -3.74
N SER A 27 -17.13 11.54 -4.09
CA SER A 27 -17.58 12.16 -5.35
C SER A 27 -16.41 12.54 -6.28
N LEU A 28 -15.18 12.52 -5.76
CA LEU A 28 -13.95 12.82 -6.48
C LEU A 28 -13.46 11.59 -7.28
N GLN A 29 -12.38 11.77 -8.04
CA GLN A 29 -11.71 10.72 -8.83
C GLN A 29 -10.18 10.83 -8.72
N GLY A 30 -9.46 9.76 -9.09
CA GLY A 30 -7.99 9.71 -9.11
C GLY A 30 -7.35 10.08 -7.76
N HIS A 31 -6.21 10.77 -7.78
CA HIS A 31 -5.53 11.20 -6.56
C HIS A 31 -6.40 12.08 -5.65
N ALA A 32 -7.32 12.87 -6.19
CA ALA A 32 -8.23 13.66 -5.36
C ALA A 32 -9.21 12.77 -4.58
N TRP A 33 -9.67 11.66 -5.17
CA TRP A 33 -10.45 10.66 -4.45
C TRP A 33 -9.61 9.95 -3.40
N GLU A 34 -8.44 9.45 -3.78
CA GLU A 34 -7.54 8.72 -2.88
C GLU A 34 -7.15 9.58 -1.66
N GLN A 35 -6.76 10.84 -1.88
CA GLN A 35 -6.24 11.70 -0.81
C GLN A 35 -7.35 12.33 0.05
N LEU A 36 -8.57 12.50 -0.47
CA LEU A 36 -9.63 13.25 0.22
C LEU A 36 -10.90 12.44 0.47
N SER A 37 -11.36 11.64 -0.50
CA SER A 37 -12.62 10.90 -0.35
C SER A 37 -12.44 9.60 0.42
N LEU A 38 -11.43 8.80 0.05
CA LEU A 38 -11.15 7.50 0.66
C LEU A 38 -10.93 7.60 2.18
N PRO A 39 -10.16 8.56 2.73
CA PRO A 39 -9.93 8.67 4.17
C PRO A 39 -11.22 8.93 4.96
N ARG A 40 -12.20 9.61 4.36
CA ARG A 40 -13.48 9.94 4.99
C ARG A 40 -14.42 8.73 5.09
N SER A 41 -14.16 7.68 4.33
CA SER A 41 -14.91 6.41 4.44
C SER A 41 -14.30 5.40 5.40
N LEU A 42 -13.13 5.68 5.99
CA LEU A 42 -12.49 4.79 6.95
C LEU A 42 -13.13 4.97 8.33
N GLY A 43 -13.48 3.85 8.98
CA GLY A 43 -13.78 3.82 10.40
C GLY A 43 -12.52 3.96 11.27
N PRO A 44 -12.68 4.24 12.57
CA PRO A 44 -11.55 4.39 13.50
C PRO A 44 -10.70 3.11 13.61
N ASP A 45 -11.35 1.94 13.46
CA ASP A 45 -10.75 0.62 13.57
C ASP A 45 -10.49 -0.05 12.21
N ASP A 46 -10.57 0.68 11.11
CA ASP A 46 -10.20 0.15 9.79
C ASP A 46 -8.68 0.24 9.57
N VAL A 47 -8.12 -0.73 8.83
CA VAL A 47 -6.75 -0.69 8.33
C VAL A 47 -6.80 -0.61 6.81
N LEU A 48 -6.03 0.31 6.23
CA LEU A 48 -5.99 0.50 4.78
C LEU A 48 -4.80 -0.27 4.18
N LEU A 49 -5.04 -1.00 3.11
CA LEU A 49 -4.02 -1.53 2.21
C LEU A 49 -4.08 -0.75 0.89
N SER A 50 -2.97 -0.11 0.55
CA SER A 50 -2.83 0.66 -0.69
C SER A 50 -1.83 -0.04 -1.63
N PRO A 51 -2.29 -0.90 -2.56
CA PRO A 51 -1.45 -1.80 -3.36
C PRO A 51 -0.70 -1.15 -4.54
N ALA A 52 -0.91 0.15 -4.79
CA ALA A 52 -0.54 0.79 -6.07
C ALA A 52 0.41 2.01 -5.91
N ASN A 53 1.56 1.85 -5.23
CA ASN A 53 2.59 2.88 -4.97
C ASN A 53 2.10 4.17 -4.28
N THR A 54 0.81 4.33 -4.10
CA THR A 54 0.14 5.56 -3.71
C THR A 54 -0.86 5.24 -2.61
N GLY A 55 -1.32 6.26 -1.91
CA GLY A 55 -2.14 6.10 -0.72
C GLY A 55 -2.31 7.44 0.01
N PRO A 56 -3.40 7.60 0.77
CA PRO A 56 -3.73 8.87 1.42
C PRO A 56 -2.71 9.27 2.48
N LEU A 57 -2.08 10.43 2.31
CA LEU A 57 -1.07 10.93 3.26
C LEU A 57 -1.60 11.17 4.68
N CYS A 58 -2.91 11.38 4.85
CA CYS A 58 -3.52 11.63 6.15
C CYS A 58 -3.82 10.37 6.96
N VAL A 59 -3.73 9.17 6.35
CA VAL A 59 -4.01 7.90 7.03
C VAL A 59 -2.70 7.29 7.53
N LYS A 60 -2.53 7.16 8.85
CA LYS A 60 -1.33 6.50 9.40
C LYS A 60 -1.46 4.99 9.47
N ARG A 61 -2.68 4.51 9.74
CA ARG A 61 -3.00 3.08 9.91
C ARG A 61 -3.19 2.40 8.55
N GLN A 62 -2.14 2.47 7.74
CA GLN A 62 -2.10 1.88 6.41
C GLN A 62 -0.81 1.11 6.16
N ALA A 63 -0.93 0.07 5.35
CA ALA A 63 0.17 -0.56 4.64
C ALA A 63 0.13 -0.10 3.18
N VAL A 64 1.26 0.39 2.66
CA VAL A 64 1.41 0.76 1.25
C VAL A 64 2.32 -0.24 0.57
N VAL A 65 1.95 -0.71 -0.62
CA VAL A 65 2.84 -1.48 -1.48
C VAL A 65 3.57 -0.51 -2.40
N ILE A 66 4.90 -0.50 -2.30
CA ILE A 66 5.79 0.24 -3.19
C ILE A 66 6.60 -0.79 -3.98
N HIS A 67 6.30 -0.89 -5.28
CA HIS A 67 6.91 -1.88 -6.18
C HIS A 67 8.34 -1.47 -6.58
N ASP A 68 8.52 -0.21 -6.96
CA ASP A 68 9.80 0.37 -7.36
C ASP A 68 9.78 1.90 -7.19
N LEU A 69 10.95 2.51 -7.38
CA LEU A 69 11.15 3.96 -7.35
C LEU A 69 11.54 4.52 -8.73
N ALA A 70 11.13 3.88 -9.83
CA ALA A 70 11.48 4.33 -11.18
C ALA A 70 11.07 5.79 -11.43
N THR A 71 9.94 6.22 -10.85
CA THR A 71 9.45 7.61 -10.93
C THR A 71 10.36 8.64 -10.23
N ILE A 72 11.19 8.20 -9.28
CA ILE A 72 12.17 9.05 -8.57
C ILE A 72 13.52 9.00 -9.27
N HIS A 73 13.97 7.81 -9.69
CA HIS A 73 15.29 7.60 -10.29
C HIS A 73 15.35 8.03 -11.76
N HIS A 74 14.26 7.82 -12.50
CA HIS A 74 14.13 8.11 -13.92
C HIS A 74 12.90 8.97 -14.22
N PRO A 75 12.80 10.19 -13.65
CA PRO A 75 11.66 11.07 -13.85
C PRO A 75 11.44 11.45 -15.33
N GLU A 76 12.47 11.36 -16.17
CA GLU A 76 12.44 11.59 -17.61
C GLU A 76 11.60 10.57 -18.39
N TRP A 77 11.34 9.38 -17.84
CA TRP A 77 10.46 8.38 -18.46
C TRP A 77 8.98 8.69 -18.29
N PHE A 78 8.64 9.67 -17.45
CA PHE A 78 7.27 9.95 -17.06
C PHE A 78 6.86 11.38 -17.39
N ASN A 79 5.55 11.63 -17.32
CA ASN A 79 5.03 12.99 -17.37
C ASN A 79 5.62 13.83 -16.22
N LYS A 80 6.07 15.05 -16.51
CA LYS A 80 6.72 15.93 -15.52
C LYS A 80 5.88 16.17 -14.26
N TRP A 81 4.56 16.33 -14.40
CA TRP A 81 3.66 16.53 -13.26
C TRP A 81 3.49 15.26 -12.44
N PHE A 82 3.44 14.11 -13.12
CA PHE A 82 3.37 12.81 -12.46
C PHE A 82 4.65 12.53 -11.67
N ALA A 83 5.82 12.69 -12.29
CA ALA A 83 7.11 12.53 -11.62
C ALA A 83 7.26 13.51 -10.44
N TRP A 84 6.85 14.77 -10.61
CA TRP A 84 6.86 15.74 -9.51
C TRP A 84 5.94 15.31 -8.35
N TRP A 85 4.72 14.86 -8.67
CA TRP A 85 3.77 14.39 -7.68
C TRP A 85 4.32 13.18 -6.91
N TYR A 86 4.88 12.19 -7.60
CA TYR A 86 5.46 10.99 -6.96
C TYR A 86 6.68 11.32 -6.11
N ARG A 87 7.54 12.23 -6.56
CA ARG A 87 8.69 12.70 -5.80
C ARG A 87 8.29 13.42 -4.51
N PHE A 88 7.12 14.04 -4.49
CA PHE A 88 6.51 14.56 -3.26
C PHE A 88 5.82 13.45 -2.45
N LEU A 89 4.99 12.62 -3.08
CA LEU A 89 4.11 11.67 -2.41
C LEU A 89 4.88 10.54 -1.74
N LEU A 90 5.77 9.85 -2.46
CA LEU A 90 6.41 8.62 -1.99
C LEU A 90 7.22 8.80 -0.70
N PRO A 91 8.11 9.80 -0.56
CA PRO A 91 8.87 9.99 0.67
C PRO A 91 7.97 10.35 1.86
N ASN A 92 6.87 11.07 1.62
CA ASN A 92 5.93 11.43 2.68
C ASN A 92 5.05 10.25 3.09
N LEU A 93 4.63 9.44 2.12
CA LEU A 93 3.79 8.28 2.32
C LEU A 93 4.56 7.17 3.05
N ALA A 94 5.76 6.83 2.59
CA ALA A 94 6.58 5.78 3.20
C ALA A 94 6.91 6.07 4.66
N ARG A 95 7.20 7.34 5.00
CA ARG A 95 7.46 7.74 6.39
C ARG A 95 6.21 7.68 7.28
N ARG A 96 5.04 8.01 6.73
CA ARG A 96 3.77 8.12 7.48
C ARG A 96 3.01 6.80 7.60
N ALA A 97 3.14 5.91 6.62
CA ALA A 97 2.53 4.59 6.65
C ALA A 97 3.04 3.79 7.86
N ALA A 98 2.18 2.93 8.37
CA ALA A 98 2.53 2.01 9.45
C ALA A 98 3.51 0.94 8.94
N ARG A 99 3.32 0.51 7.69
CA ARG A 99 4.10 -0.51 7.01
C ARG A 99 4.27 -0.16 5.53
N VAL A 100 5.44 -0.47 4.98
CA VAL A 100 5.72 -0.44 3.55
C VAL A 100 5.99 -1.88 3.12
N ILE A 101 5.32 -2.33 2.07
CA ILE A 101 5.49 -3.65 1.48
C ILE A 101 6.16 -3.47 0.13
N THR A 102 7.11 -4.33 -0.21
CA THR A 102 7.76 -4.33 -1.52
C THR A 102 8.03 -5.75 -1.99
N VAL A 103 8.48 -5.90 -3.22
CA VAL A 103 8.52 -7.19 -3.93
C VAL A 103 9.87 -7.93 -3.84
N SER A 104 10.95 -7.24 -3.47
CA SER A 104 12.29 -7.82 -3.38
C SER A 104 13.15 -7.11 -2.33
N THR A 105 14.25 -7.75 -1.93
CA THR A 105 15.26 -7.15 -1.05
C THR A 105 15.93 -5.94 -1.69
N ASP A 106 16.23 -5.99 -3.00
CA ASP A 106 16.81 -4.86 -3.72
C ASP A 106 15.90 -3.62 -3.68
N SER A 107 14.59 -3.83 -3.88
CA SER A 107 13.61 -2.75 -3.78
C SER A 107 13.47 -2.23 -2.35
N ALA A 108 13.59 -3.09 -1.32
CA ALA A 108 13.55 -2.67 0.07
C ALA A 108 14.72 -1.75 0.42
N GLU A 109 15.95 -2.16 0.08
CA GLU A 109 17.16 -1.37 0.30
C GLU A 109 17.09 -0.02 -0.45
N ASP A 110 16.58 -0.03 -1.68
CA ASP A 110 16.40 1.19 -2.45
C ASP A 110 15.34 2.14 -1.85
N ILE A 111 14.24 1.59 -1.34
CA ILE A 111 13.20 2.33 -0.61
C ILE A 111 13.77 2.99 0.64
N GLU A 112 14.52 2.26 1.44
CA GLU A 112 15.10 2.78 2.69
C GLU A 112 16.09 3.89 2.40
N ARG A 113 17.02 3.65 1.48
CA ARG A 113 18.04 4.61 1.05
C ARG A 113 17.44 5.86 0.44
N THR A 114 16.49 5.72 -0.47
CA THR A 114 15.97 6.83 -1.29
C THR A 114 14.86 7.60 -0.58
N LEU A 115 13.96 6.92 0.15
CA LEU A 115 12.84 7.56 0.83
C LEU A 115 13.16 7.93 2.28
N GLY A 116 14.27 7.45 2.86
CA GLY A 116 14.63 7.69 4.25
C GLY A 116 13.61 7.08 5.22
N THR A 117 13.21 5.83 4.95
CA THR A 117 12.29 5.04 5.78
C THR A 117 13.12 4.12 6.69
N SER A 118 12.63 3.84 7.91
CA SER A 118 13.30 2.92 8.83
C SER A 118 13.14 1.47 8.37
N GLU A 119 14.22 0.69 8.47
CA GLU A 119 14.27 -0.74 8.14
C GLU A 119 13.11 -1.54 8.75
N ASN A 120 12.80 -1.28 10.02
CA ASN A 120 11.71 -1.96 10.75
C ASN A 120 10.29 -1.68 10.20
N LYS A 121 10.15 -0.86 9.16
CA LYS A 121 8.88 -0.57 8.48
C LYS A 121 8.75 -1.21 7.11
N VAL A 122 9.83 -1.68 6.49
CA VAL A 122 9.83 -2.19 5.11
C VAL A 122 9.83 -3.71 5.15
N PHE A 123 8.88 -4.31 4.43
CA PHE A 123 8.65 -5.76 4.42
C PHE A 123 8.68 -6.27 2.98
N VAL A 124 9.45 -7.32 2.74
CA VAL A 124 9.55 -7.95 1.42
C VAL A 124 8.52 -9.07 1.31
N VAL A 125 7.62 -8.96 0.35
CA VAL A 125 6.63 -9.97 -0.02
C VAL A 125 6.79 -10.27 -1.51
N PRO A 126 7.50 -11.35 -1.88
CA PRO A 126 7.73 -11.70 -3.27
C PRO A 126 6.41 -11.96 -4.02
N PRO A 127 6.29 -11.50 -5.29
CA PRO A 127 5.07 -11.67 -6.09
C PRO A 127 4.83 -13.13 -6.48
N PHE A 128 5.84 -13.99 -6.35
CA PHE A 128 5.76 -15.42 -6.56
C PHE A 128 6.58 -16.13 -5.48
N ALA A 129 5.92 -16.90 -4.63
CA ALA A 129 6.56 -17.92 -3.81
C ALA A 129 6.02 -19.27 -4.30
N GLN A 130 6.92 -20.20 -4.68
CA GLN A 130 6.43 -21.57 -4.83
C GLN A 130 5.95 -22.06 -3.46
N PRO A 131 4.89 -22.90 -3.38
CA PRO A 131 4.42 -23.44 -2.10
C PRO A 131 5.53 -24.10 -1.27
N THR A 132 6.58 -24.60 -1.93
CA THR A 132 7.77 -25.22 -1.33
C THR A 132 8.78 -24.20 -0.77
N ASP A 133 8.72 -22.94 -1.19
CA ASP A 133 9.62 -21.86 -0.75
C ASP A 133 9.04 -21.07 0.44
N MET A 134 7.87 -21.48 0.95
CA MET A 134 7.16 -20.84 2.07
C MET A 134 7.83 -21.02 3.44
N THR A 135 9.09 -21.46 3.51
CA THR A 135 9.94 -21.25 4.70
C THR A 135 10.58 -19.87 4.63
N TYR A 136 9.76 -18.82 4.66
CA TYR A 136 10.25 -17.46 4.75
C TYR A 136 10.67 -17.17 6.20
N ARG A 137 11.98 -17.03 6.42
CA ARG A 137 12.56 -16.54 7.67
C ARG A 137 12.72 -15.03 7.55
N ASP A 138 12.20 -14.30 8.52
CA ASP A 138 12.54 -12.89 8.71
C ASP A 138 14.05 -12.71 9.03
N ALA A 139 14.53 -11.46 9.09
CA ALA A 139 15.91 -11.12 9.44
C ALA A 139 16.35 -11.60 10.86
N ILE A 140 15.44 -12.23 11.62
CA ILE A 140 15.65 -12.82 12.94
C ILE A 140 15.46 -14.36 12.98
N GLY A 141 15.16 -15.01 11.84
CA GLY A 141 15.20 -16.46 11.71
C GLY A 141 13.89 -17.22 11.99
N GLU A 142 12.77 -16.53 12.22
CA GLU A 142 11.46 -17.13 12.55
C GLU A 142 10.54 -17.20 11.31
N PRO A 143 9.74 -18.29 11.16
CA PRO A 143 8.80 -18.42 10.06
C PRO A 143 7.66 -17.39 10.18
N TYR A 144 7.62 -16.44 9.24
CA TYR A 144 6.58 -15.42 9.22
C TYR A 144 5.26 -15.99 8.65
N CYS A 145 4.43 -16.55 9.51
CA CYS A 145 2.98 -16.52 9.29
C CYS A 145 2.56 -15.05 9.48
N PHE A 146 1.70 -14.50 8.61
CA PHE A 146 1.16 -13.13 8.74
C PHE A 146 0.32 -13.04 10.04
N ARG A 147 0.98 -13.01 11.19
CA ARG A 147 0.39 -13.01 12.53
C ARG A 147 0.59 -11.60 13.08
N SER A 148 -0.38 -10.77 12.69
CA SER A 148 -0.82 -9.51 13.32
C SER A 148 -0.06 -9.05 14.58
N GLU A 149 1.09 -8.40 14.41
CA GLU A 149 1.61 -7.46 15.43
C GLU A 149 1.05 -6.03 15.24
N VAL A 150 0.30 -5.81 14.16
CA VAL A 150 -0.70 -4.75 14.08
C VAL A 150 -2.00 -5.43 14.48
N GLY A 151 -2.54 -5.08 15.66
CA GLY A 151 -3.72 -5.73 16.27
C GLY A 151 -4.77 -6.15 15.23
N THR A 152 -5.29 -7.37 15.43
CA THR A 152 -6.30 -8.08 14.63
C THR A 152 -6.86 -7.28 13.45
N LEU A 153 -6.41 -7.59 12.23
CA LEU A 153 -6.91 -7.02 10.97
C LEU A 153 -8.33 -7.51 10.70
N GLU A 154 -9.29 -7.16 11.55
CA GLU A 154 -10.69 -7.60 11.40
C GLU A 154 -11.38 -6.92 10.21
N ARG A 155 -10.87 -5.75 9.78
CA ARG A 155 -11.38 -4.92 8.68
C ARG A 155 -10.23 -4.30 7.88
N ALA A 156 -9.94 -4.88 6.72
CA ALA A 156 -8.96 -4.35 5.78
C ALA A 156 -9.66 -3.81 4.52
N LEU A 157 -9.32 -2.57 4.15
CA LEU A 157 -9.80 -1.94 2.92
C LEU A 157 -8.70 -1.95 1.86
N ILE A 158 -9.00 -2.48 0.68
CA ILE A 158 -8.09 -2.47 -0.48
C ILE A 158 -8.58 -1.42 -1.48
N ALA A 159 -7.80 -0.36 -1.68
CA ALA A 159 -8.13 0.70 -2.62
C ALA A 159 -7.42 0.52 -3.97
N TRP A 160 -8.11 0.77 -5.08
CA TRP A 160 -7.56 0.80 -6.44
C TRP A 160 -7.87 2.13 -7.12
#